data_AF-A0AAN9LLX0-F1
#
_entry.id   AF-A0AAN9LLX0-F1
#
_cell.length_a   1.000
_cell.length_b   1.000
_cell.length_c   1.000
_cell.angle_alpha   90.00
_cell.angle_beta   90.00
_cell.angle_gamma   90.00
#
_symmetry.space_group_name_H-M   'P 1'
#
loop_
_entity.id
_entity.type
_entity.pdbx_description
1 polymer ?
#
loop_
_entity_poly.entity_id
_entity_poly.type
_entity_poly.pdbx_seq_one_letter_code
_entity_poly.pdbx_strand_id
1 'polypeptide(L)'
;MWATIMSILIQLLSAQLGVATREHLAELCREEYPTWVQMMLWVMAEHALVDSDIQEVNRSTIAIKILSHGGLCPFGLESSSLLSTVSFCSFLRTTVRSLEALLVVLIGIMATSFAWMCGEAKPSGKELLLGILVPKLNSRTIQQAVGVVDCLIMPHNVFLHSALIQSRQVDCSKKGRVLEALNYFSIESILTLIVSFVINIFVTTSFAKGFYGIKLANSIGLVNARRYL
;
A
#
# COMPACT_ATOMS: atom_id res chain seq x y z
N MET A 1 3.61 13.01 -4.86
CA MET A 1 2.59 13.56 -5.78
C MET A 1 2.62 12.88 -7.13
N TRP A 2 3.68 13.04 -7.94
CA TRP A 2 3.79 12.41 -9.27
C TRP A 2 3.62 10.89 -9.26
N ALA A 3 4.26 10.19 -8.32
CA ALA A 3 4.08 8.76 -8.13
C ALA A 3 2.62 8.37 -7.82
N THR A 4 1.94 9.18 -6.99
CA THR A 4 0.54 8.96 -6.64
C THR A 4 -0.39 9.21 -7.82
N ILE A 5 -0.11 10.23 -8.66
CA ILE A 5 -0.85 10.48 -9.90
C ILE A 5 -0.70 9.29 -10.86
N MET A 6 0.52 8.76 -11.01
CA MET A 6 0.75 7.56 -11.83
C MET A 6 0.03 6.34 -11.26
N SER A 7 0.05 6.15 -9.94
CA SER A 7 -0.71 5.09 -9.28
C SER A 7 -2.22 5.22 -9.51
N ILE A 8 -2.77 6.44 -9.43
CA ILE A 8 -4.19 6.71 -9.73
C ILE A 8 -4.50 6.31 -11.16
N LEU A 9 -3.66 6.72 -12.11
CA LEU A 9 -3.86 6.43 -13.53
C LEU A 9 -3.83 4.92 -13.80
N ILE A 10 -2.86 4.20 -13.25
CA ILE A 10 -2.72 2.75 -13.43
C ILE A 10 -3.92 1.99 -12.83
N GLN A 11 -4.34 2.37 -11.62
CA GLN A 11 -5.49 1.73 -10.97
C GLN A 11 -6.81 2.02 -11.70
N LEU A 12 -6.99 3.24 -12.22
CA LEU A 12 -8.17 3.60 -13.00
C LEU A 12 -8.21 2.84 -14.33
N LEU A 13 -7.08 2.74 -15.04
CA LEU A 13 -6.96 1.96 -16.27
C LEU A 13 -7.24 0.48 -16.02
N SER A 14 -6.71 -0.09 -14.94
CA SER A 14 -6.97 -1.48 -14.57
C SER A 14 -8.44 -1.74 -14.23
N ALA A 15 -9.10 -0.80 -13.55
CA ALA A 15 -10.52 -0.89 -13.24
C ALA A 15 -11.38 -0.82 -14.51
N GLN A 16 -11.06 0.12 -15.41
CA GLN A 16 -11.74 0.26 -16.70
C GLN A 16 -11.56 -0.99 -17.57
N LEU A 17 -10.34 -1.55 -17.60
CA LEU A 17 -10.04 -2.77 -18.35
C LEU A 17 -10.81 -3.99 -17.81
N GLY A 18 -10.88 -4.17 -16.49
CA GLY A 18 -11.63 -5.26 -15.87
C GLY A 18 -13.14 -5.19 -16.17
N VAL A 19 -13.70 -3.98 -16.19
CA VAL A 19 -15.13 -3.80 -16.50
C VAL A 19 -15.43 -3.89 -18.00
N ALA A 20 -14.52 -3.43 -18.87
CA ALA A 20 -14.69 -3.49 -20.32
C ALA A 20 -14.54 -4.92 -20.86
N THR A 21 -13.57 -5.67 -20.34
CA THR A 21 -13.17 -6.98 -20.90
C THR A 21 -13.89 -8.14 -20.24
N ARG A 22 -14.42 -7.96 -19.02
CA ARG A 22 -15.08 -8.99 -18.19
C ARG A 22 -14.21 -10.20 -17.82
N GLU A 23 -12.92 -10.16 -18.14
CA GLU A 23 -11.95 -11.18 -17.76
C GLU A 23 -10.93 -10.60 -16.78
N HIS A 24 -10.32 -11.46 -15.97
CA HIS A 24 -9.23 -11.04 -15.11
C HIS A 24 -8.05 -10.54 -15.96
N LEU A 25 -7.30 -9.55 -15.46
CA LEU A 25 -6.09 -9.07 -16.14
C LEU A 25 -5.14 -10.22 -16.52
N ALA A 26 -5.07 -11.26 -15.67
CA ALA A 26 -4.30 -12.47 -15.92
C ALA A 26 -4.87 -13.37 -17.04
N GLU A 27 -6.20 -13.41 -17.21
CA GLU A 27 -6.86 -14.14 -18.29
C GLU A 27 -6.66 -13.42 -19.63
N LEU A 28 -6.83 -12.09 -19.64
CA LEU A 28 -6.57 -11.28 -20.83
C LEU A 28 -5.10 -11.34 -21.25
N CYS A 29 -4.17 -11.30 -20.29
CA CYS A 29 -2.76 -11.52 -20.60
C CYS A 29 -2.48 -12.95 -21.11
N ARG A 30 -3.28 -13.94 -20.71
CA ARG A 30 -3.14 -15.31 -21.20
C ARG A 30 -3.69 -15.47 -22.63
N GLU A 31 -4.72 -14.71 -22.99
CA GLU A 31 -5.32 -14.76 -24.32
C GLU A 31 -4.50 -13.98 -25.36
N GLU A 32 -3.92 -12.84 -24.98
CA GLU A 32 -3.17 -11.96 -25.91
C GLU A 32 -1.68 -12.37 -26.06
N TYR A 33 -1.04 -12.93 -25.03
CA TYR A 33 0.41 -13.21 -25.03
C TYR A 33 0.79 -14.68 -25.26
N PRO A 34 1.95 -14.96 -25.90
CA PRO A 34 2.47 -16.31 -26.03
C PRO A 34 2.86 -16.91 -24.66
N THR A 35 2.77 -18.23 -24.53
CA THR A 35 2.90 -18.99 -23.27
C THR A 35 4.20 -18.70 -22.50
N TRP A 36 5.30 -18.35 -23.19
CA TRP A 36 6.56 -17.99 -22.53
C TRP A 36 6.48 -16.68 -21.74
N VAL A 37 5.81 -15.67 -22.31
CA VAL A 37 5.60 -14.36 -21.65
C VAL A 37 4.67 -14.54 -20.46
N GLN A 38 3.61 -15.33 -20.61
CA GLN A 38 2.68 -15.66 -19.53
C GLN A 38 3.40 -16.31 -18.33
N MET A 39 4.29 -17.28 -18.56
CA MET A 39 5.06 -17.91 -17.47
C MET A 39 5.99 -16.90 -16.78
N MET A 40 6.64 -16.02 -17.54
CA MET A 40 7.48 -14.95 -16.95
C MET A 40 6.65 -14.00 -16.07
N LEU A 41 5.48 -13.55 -16.55
CA LEU A 41 4.56 -12.71 -15.78
C LEU A 41 4.07 -13.42 -14.51
N TRP A 42 3.76 -14.72 -14.60
CA TRP A 42 3.34 -15.51 -13.45
C TRP A 42 4.45 -15.60 -12.40
N VAL A 43 5.69 -15.92 -12.80
CA VAL A 43 6.84 -15.96 -11.87
C VAL A 43 7.09 -14.60 -11.23
N MET A 44 7.01 -13.51 -11.98
CA MET A 44 7.17 -12.16 -11.42
C MET A 44 6.08 -11.82 -10.40
N ALA A 45 4.82 -12.15 -10.68
CA ALA A 45 3.71 -11.91 -9.77
C ALA A 45 3.83 -12.73 -8.49
N GLU A 46 4.18 -14.02 -8.61
CA GLU A 46 4.41 -14.92 -7.46
C GLU A 46 5.56 -14.40 -6.59
N HIS A 47 6.67 -13.99 -7.20
CA HIS A 47 7.80 -13.43 -6.47
C HIS A 47 7.44 -12.14 -5.73
N ALA A 48 6.68 -11.25 -6.36
CA ALA A 48 6.20 -10.02 -5.72
C ALA A 48 5.24 -10.28 -4.55
N LEU A 49 4.44 -11.35 -4.63
CA LEU A 49 3.54 -11.77 -3.55
C LEU A 49 4.35 -12.28 -2.34
N VAL A 50 5.36 -13.13 -2.59
CA VAL A 50 6.26 -13.66 -1.54
C VAL A 50 7.06 -12.53 -0.88
N ASP A 51 7.57 -11.57 -1.66
CA ASP A 51 8.30 -10.42 -1.10
C ASP A 51 7.40 -9.58 -0.18
N SER A 52 6.15 -9.33 -0.59
CA SER A 52 5.18 -8.59 0.22
C SER A 52 4.90 -9.27 1.56
N ASP A 53 4.72 -10.59 1.57
CA ASP A 53 4.47 -11.37 2.79
C ASP A 53 5.68 -11.31 3.75
N ILE A 54 6.89 -11.45 3.23
CA ILE A 54 8.13 -11.31 4.02
C ILE A 54 8.22 -9.91 4.66
N GLN A 55 7.89 -8.85 3.90
CA GLN A 55 7.89 -7.49 4.43
C GLN A 55 6.84 -7.29 5.54
N GLU A 56 5.68 -7.93 5.45
CA GLU A 56 4.63 -7.85 6.47
C GLU A 56 5.04 -8.53 7.79
N VAL A 57 5.63 -9.73 7.69
CA VAL A 57 6.14 -10.46 8.86
C VAL A 57 7.25 -9.67 9.56
N ASN A 58 8.17 -9.07 8.79
CA ASN A 58 9.25 -8.25 9.35
C ASN A 58 8.71 -7.00 10.07
N ARG A 59 7.72 -6.32 9.49
CA ARG A 59 7.06 -5.15 10.11
C ARG A 59 6.39 -5.51 11.43
N SER A 60 5.62 -6.60 11.46
CA SER A 60 4.93 -7.08 12.66
C SER A 60 5.91 -7.45 13.77
N THR A 61 7.02 -8.11 13.41
CA THR A 61 8.09 -8.46 14.33
C THR A 61 8.70 -7.22 15.01
N ILE A 62 9.00 -6.18 14.23
CA ILE A 62 9.59 -4.94 14.74
C ILE A 62 8.59 -4.22 15.66
N ALA A 63 7.30 -4.17 15.28
CA ALA A 63 6.25 -3.55 16.08
C ALA A 63 6.10 -4.23 17.46
N ILE A 64 6.01 -5.56 17.49
CA ILE A 64 5.91 -6.33 18.75
C ILE A 64 7.14 -6.12 19.63
N LYS A 65 8.32 -6.10 19.00
CA LYS A 65 9.60 -5.87 19.69
C LYS A 65 9.67 -4.49 20.37
N ILE A 66 9.14 -3.45 19.72
CA ILE A 66 9.05 -2.10 20.29
C ILE A 66 8.01 -2.08 21.41
N LEU A 67 6.83 -2.64 21.20
CA LEU A 67 5.75 -2.68 22.20
C LEU A 67 6.18 -3.41 23.50
N SER A 68 6.98 -4.47 23.35
CA SER A 68 7.50 -5.27 24.45
C SER A 68 8.68 -4.64 25.21
N HIS A 69 9.12 -3.42 24.86
CA HIS A 69 10.33 -2.80 25.44
C HIS A 69 11.59 -3.70 25.38
N GLY A 70 11.65 -4.62 24.40
CA GLY A 70 12.74 -5.58 24.27
C GLY A 70 12.73 -6.79 25.24
N GLY A 71 11.65 -7.00 26.00
CA GLY A 71 11.52 -8.12 26.94
C GLY A 71 11.27 -9.49 26.30
N LEU A 72 10.74 -9.54 25.08
CA LEU A 72 10.57 -10.79 24.34
C LEU A 72 11.91 -11.27 23.75
N CYS A 73 12.44 -12.36 24.31
CA CYS A 73 13.57 -13.14 23.80
C CYS A 73 13.44 -13.46 22.30
N PRO A 74 14.53 -13.77 21.57
CA PRO A 74 14.48 -14.13 20.15
C PRO A 74 13.58 -15.35 19.82
N PHE A 75 13.25 -16.19 20.81
CA PHE A 75 12.23 -17.24 20.70
C PHE A 75 10.78 -16.72 20.55
N GLY A 76 10.55 -15.43 20.80
CA GLY A 76 9.27 -14.77 20.56
C GLY A 76 8.97 -14.55 19.07
N LEU A 77 9.99 -14.51 18.20
CA LEU A 77 9.79 -14.28 16.76
C LEU A 77 9.01 -15.43 16.11
N GLU A 78 9.39 -16.69 16.37
CA GLU A 78 8.67 -17.86 15.84
C GLU A 78 7.22 -17.90 16.35
N SER A 79 7.00 -17.59 17.63
CA SER A 79 5.66 -17.53 18.19
C SER A 79 4.82 -16.39 17.63
N SER A 80 5.43 -15.26 17.24
CA SER A 80 4.72 -14.11 16.69
C SER A 80 4.23 -14.35 15.27
N SER A 81 5.02 -15.00 14.41
CA SER A 81 4.58 -15.41 13.07
C SER A 81 3.46 -16.44 13.16
N LEU A 82 3.58 -17.44 14.04
CA LEU A 82 2.52 -18.41 14.27
C LEU A 82 1.24 -17.75 14.80
N LEU A 83 1.35 -16.79 15.72
CA LEU A 83 0.20 -16.04 16.22
C LEU A 83 -0.45 -15.20 15.11
N SER A 84 0.34 -14.52 14.28
CA SER A 84 -0.17 -13.77 13.13
C SER A 84 -0.90 -14.67 12.13
N THR A 85 -0.32 -15.82 11.78
CA THR A 85 -0.98 -16.80 10.87
C THR A 85 -2.24 -17.39 11.49
N VAL A 86 -2.24 -17.69 12.79
CA VAL A 86 -3.42 -18.20 13.50
C VAL A 86 -4.51 -17.14 13.60
N SER A 87 -4.17 -15.89 13.93
CA SER A 87 -5.10 -14.76 13.93
C SER A 87 -5.66 -14.52 12.53
N PHE A 88 -4.81 -14.53 11.49
CA PHE A 88 -5.26 -14.37 10.11
C PHE A 88 -6.18 -15.52 9.67
N CYS A 89 -5.82 -16.77 9.96
CA CYS A 89 -6.64 -17.95 9.65
C CYS A 89 -7.96 -17.96 10.42
N SER A 90 -7.98 -17.47 11.67
CA SER A 90 -9.19 -17.26 12.45
C SER A 90 -10.07 -16.17 11.82
N PHE A 91 -9.45 -15.16 11.23
CA PHE A 91 -10.15 -14.05 10.59
C PHE A 91 -10.68 -14.38 9.19
N LEU A 92 -10.00 -15.26 8.44
CA LEU A 92 -10.48 -15.89 7.19
C LEU A 92 -11.80 -16.65 7.36
N ARG A 93 -12.13 -17.10 8.58
CA ARG A 93 -13.45 -17.70 8.88
C ARG A 93 -14.59 -16.68 8.93
N THR A 94 -14.28 -15.39 8.94
CA THR A 94 -15.27 -14.31 9.05
C THR A 94 -15.72 -13.84 7.67
N THR A 95 -16.98 -13.45 7.54
CA THR A 95 -17.54 -12.85 6.33
C THR A 95 -16.70 -11.66 5.85
N VAL A 96 -16.48 -11.54 4.53
CA VAL A 96 -15.71 -10.47 3.85
C VAL A 96 -15.99 -9.06 4.41
N ARG A 97 -17.23 -8.77 4.78
CA ARG A 97 -17.68 -7.48 5.32
C ARG A 97 -17.05 -7.12 6.67
N SER A 98 -16.84 -8.08 7.56
CA SER A 98 -16.16 -7.82 8.84
C SER A 98 -14.66 -7.62 8.64
N LEU A 99 -14.10 -8.27 7.61
CA LEU A 99 -12.71 -8.12 7.21
C LEU A 99 -12.42 -6.71 6.73
N GLU A 100 -13.29 -6.19 5.86
CA GLU A 100 -13.26 -4.81 5.38
C GLU A 100 -13.39 -3.79 6.51
N ALA A 101 -14.32 -3.99 7.44
CA ALA A 101 -14.50 -3.10 8.58
C ALA A 101 -13.25 -3.04 9.49
N LEU A 102 -12.60 -4.18 9.74
CA LEU A 102 -11.36 -4.22 10.52
C LEU A 102 -10.25 -3.41 9.83
N LEU A 103 -10.08 -3.58 8.52
CA LEU A 103 -9.07 -2.84 7.75
C LEU A 103 -9.31 -1.33 7.81
N VAL A 104 -10.56 -0.89 7.67
CA VAL A 104 -10.92 0.54 7.79
C VAL A 104 -10.59 1.08 9.18
N VAL A 105 -10.86 0.32 10.24
CA VAL A 105 -10.52 0.71 11.61
C VAL A 105 -9.01 0.81 11.80
N LEU A 106 -8.23 -0.18 11.35
CA LEU A 106 -6.76 -0.15 11.47
C LEU A 106 -6.15 1.04 10.71
N ILE A 107 -6.57 1.25 9.46
CA ILE A 107 -6.12 2.39 8.65
C ILE A 107 -6.52 3.71 9.32
N GLY A 108 -7.73 3.78 9.88
CA GLY A 108 -8.22 4.95 10.61
C GLY A 108 -7.37 5.28 11.85
N ILE A 109 -7.00 4.27 12.64
CA ILE A 109 -6.12 4.45 13.81
C ILE A 109 -4.74 4.96 13.38
N MET A 110 -4.14 4.36 12.33
CA MET A 110 -2.85 4.81 11.80
C MET A 110 -2.93 6.25 11.27
N ALA A 111 -3.93 6.56 10.44
CA ALA A 111 -4.11 7.88 9.87
C ALA A 111 -4.29 8.95 10.95
N THR A 112 -5.11 8.67 11.97
CA THR A 112 -5.35 9.60 13.08
C THR A 112 -4.08 9.83 13.91
N SER A 113 -3.31 8.76 14.17
CA SER A 113 -2.05 8.85 14.92
C SER A 113 -1.02 9.73 14.19
N PHE A 114 -0.83 9.52 12.88
CA PHE A 114 0.08 10.34 12.07
C PHE A 114 -0.46 11.76 11.86
N ALA A 115 -1.76 11.94 11.73
CA ALA A 115 -2.37 13.26 11.65
C ALA A 115 -2.14 14.06 12.94
N TRP A 116 -2.28 13.43 14.11
CA TRP A 116 -1.98 14.05 15.39
C TRP A 116 -0.51 14.46 15.50
N MET A 117 0.41 13.54 15.17
CA MET A 117 1.85 13.80 15.15
C MET A 117 2.22 14.94 14.17
N CYS A 118 1.56 14.98 13.01
CA CYS A 118 1.73 16.06 12.04
C CYS A 118 1.15 17.41 12.54
N GLY A 119 0.07 17.38 13.33
CA GLY A 119 -0.53 18.57 13.94
C GLY A 119 0.37 19.20 15.00
N GLU A 120 0.90 18.39 15.92
CA GLU A 120 1.88 18.83 16.92
C GLU A 120 3.18 19.32 16.28
N ALA A 121 3.59 18.68 15.18
CA ALA A 121 4.74 19.08 14.40
C ALA A 121 4.64 20.50 13.83
N LYS A 122 3.46 21.16 13.75
CA LYS A 122 3.28 22.51 13.16
C LYS A 122 4.17 22.76 11.94
N PRO A 123 4.03 21.98 10.85
CA PRO A 123 4.83 22.20 9.65
C PRO A 123 4.49 23.56 9.04
N SER A 124 5.53 24.23 8.54
CA SER A 124 5.45 25.41 7.68
C SER A 124 4.68 25.06 6.40
N GLY A 125 3.38 25.36 6.34
CA GLY A 125 2.53 25.00 5.20
C GLY A 125 3.05 25.51 3.85
N LYS A 126 3.79 26.63 3.85
CA LYS A 126 4.45 27.17 2.64
C LYS A 126 5.58 26.27 2.14
N GLU A 127 6.39 25.71 3.03
CA GLU A 127 7.49 24.80 2.65
C GLU A 127 6.95 23.44 2.22
N LEU A 128 5.85 22.99 2.82
CA LEU A 128 5.13 21.78 2.40
C LEU A 128 4.59 21.91 0.98
N LEU A 129 3.91 23.02 0.68
CA LEU A 129 3.39 23.32 -0.65
C LEU A 129 4.50 23.42 -1.70
N LEU A 130 5.60 24.10 -1.37
CA LEU A 130 6.78 24.19 -2.25
C LEU A 130 7.44 22.83 -2.50
N GLY A 131 7.52 21.97 -1.48
CA GLY A 131 8.09 20.62 -1.60
C GLY A 131 7.19 19.64 -2.37
N ILE A 132 5.87 19.82 -2.32
CA ILE A 132 4.91 19.04 -3.11
C ILE A 132 4.98 19.44 -4.60
N LEU A 133 5.15 20.72 -4.89
CA LEU A 133 5.10 21.26 -6.26
C LEU A 133 6.43 21.17 -7.01
N VAL A 134 7.57 21.33 -6.34
CA VAL A 134 8.90 21.42 -6.97
C VAL A 134 9.75 20.18 -6.65
N PRO A 135 9.83 19.19 -7.55
CA PRO A 135 10.71 18.05 -7.35
C PRO A 135 12.18 18.47 -7.55
N LYS A 136 12.93 18.58 -6.45
CA LYS A 136 14.39 18.70 -6.50
C LYS A 136 15.02 17.30 -6.38
N LEU A 137 15.37 16.71 -7.52
CA LEU A 137 16.04 15.42 -7.55
C LEU A 137 17.55 15.62 -7.52
N ASN A 138 18.21 15.03 -6.53
CA ASN A 138 19.66 14.93 -6.46
C ASN A 138 20.06 13.44 -6.55
N SER A 139 21.31 13.13 -6.89
CA SER A 139 21.74 11.74 -7.17
C SER A 139 21.49 10.76 -6.02
N ARG A 140 21.46 11.23 -4.76
CA ARG A 140 21.11 10.44 -3.57
C ARG A 140 19.61 10.29 -3.34
N THR A 141 18.81 11.24 -3.80
CA THR A 141 17.36 11.28 -3.62
C THR A 141 16.63 10.42 -4.64
N ILE A 142 17.29 10.06 -5.76
CA ILE A 142 16.72 9.20 -6.81
C ILE A 142 16.38 7.80 -6.25
N GLN A 143 17.28 7.18 -5.49
CA GLN A 143 17.00 5.85 -4.89
C GLN A 143 15.79 5.89 -3.94
N GLN A 144 15.67 6.96 -3.15
CA GLN A 144 14.52 7.16 -2.27
C GLN A 144 13.24 7.43 -3.05
N ALA A 145 13.33 8.21 -4.14
CA ALA A 145 12.19 8.50 -5.01
C ALA A 145 11.68 7.22 -5.70
N VAL A 146 12.57 6.36 -6.19
CA VAL A 146 12.23 5.05 -6.75
C VAL A 146 11.56 4.17 -5.69
N GLY A 147 12.11 4.09 -4.47
CA GLY A 147 11.49 3.34 -3.39
C GLY A 147 10.08 3.83 -3.02
N VAL A 148 9.83 5.15 -3.08
CA VAL A 148 8.48 5.72 -2.88
C VAL A 148 7.54 5.36 -4.03
N VAL A 149 8.04 5.33 -5.27
CA VAL A 149 7.26 4.88 -6.44
C VAL A 149 6.89 3.40 -6.30
N ASP A 150 7.86 2.55 -5.98
CA ASP A 150 7.66 1.10 -5.81
C ASP A 150 6.68 0.79 -4.66
N CYS A 151 6.77 1.54 -3.55
CA CYS A 151 5.86 1.38 -2.43
C CYS A 151 4.41 1.81 -2.76
N LEU A 152 4.22 2.73 -3.70
CA LEU A 152 2.89 3.22 -4.09
C LEU A 152 2.28 2.38 -5.21
N ILE A 153 3.09 1.97 -6.19
CA ILE A 153 2.66 1.22 -7.36
C ILE A 153 2.95 -0.25 -7.10
N MET A 154 1.99 -0.90 -6.44
CA MET A 154 2.14 -2.31 -6.10
C MET A 154 1.53 -3.18 -7.22
N PRO A 155 2.33 -3.93 -8.00
CA PRO A 155 1.86 -4.60 -9.21
C PRO A 155 0.81 -5.67 -8.92
N HIS A 156 0.93 -6.40 -7.81
CA HIS A 156 -0.06 -7.41 -7.40
C HIS A 156 -1.43 -6.80 -7.06
N ASN A 157 -1.48 -5.55 -6.59
CA ASN A 157 -2.74 -4.86 -6.31
C ASN A 157 -3.52 -4.59 -7.60
N VAL A 158 -2.85 -4.41 -8.73
CA VAL A 158 -3.51 -4.20 -10.03
C VAL A 158 -4.30 -5.46 -10.42
N PHE A 159 -3.69 -6.64 -10.28
CA PHE A 159 -4.35 -7.93 -10.51
C PHE A 159 -5.50 -8.17 -9.51
N LEU A 160 -5.26 -7.92 -8.22
CA LEU A 160 -6.26 -8.11 -7.17
C LEU A 160 -7.47 -7.18 -7.34
N HIS A 161 -7.23 -5.90 -7.66
CA HIS A 161 -8.28 -4.90 -7.83
C HIS A 161 -9.16 -5.22 -9.05
N SER A 162 -8.57 -5.71 -10.13
CA SER A 162 -9.30 -6.24 -11.29
C SER A 162 -10.23 -7.39 -10.90
N ALA A 163 -9.78 -8.33 -10.07
CA ALA A 163 -10.60 -9.45 -9.59
C ALA A 163 -11.70 -9.03 -8.59
N LEU A 164 -11.39 -8.10 -7.70
CA LEU A 164 -12.32 -7.66 -6.65
C LEU A 164 -13.50 -6.86 -7.23
N ILE A 165 -13.26 -6.02 -8.24
CA ILE A 165 -14.32 -5.29 -8.96
C ILE A 165 -15.26 -6.26 -9.68
N GLN A 166 -14.74 -7.36 -10.23
CA GLN A 166 -15.53 -8.35 -10.95
C GLN A 166 -16.42 -9.19 -10.00
N SER A 167 -15.97 -9.42 -8.76
CA SER A 167 -16.77 -10.14 -7.75
C SER A 167 -18.08 -9.43 -7.35
N ARG A 168 -18.20 -8.12 -7.60
CA ARG A 168 -19.48 -7.42 -7.46
C ARG A 168 -20.34 -7.73 -8.68
N GLN A 169 -21.45 -8.45 -8.46
CA GLN A 169 -22.42 -8.76 -9.51
C GLN A 169 -22.99 -7.48 -10.11
N VAL A 170 -22.45 -7.07 -11.26
CA VAL A 170 -23.02 -6.00 -12.09
C VAL A 170 -23.88 -6.65 -13.16
N ASP A 171 -25.18 -6.36 -13.13
CA ASP A 171 -26.12 -6.78 -14.17
C ASP A 171 -25.82 -6.08 -15.51
N CYS A 172 -24.98 -6.73 -16.32
CA CYS A 172 -24.46 -6.15 -17.56
C CYS A 172 -25.42 -6.22 -18.78
N SER A 173 -26.70 -6.51 -18.56
CA SER A 173 -27.72 -6.60 -19.64
C SER A 173 -28.10 -5.23 -20.22
N LYS A 174 -27.86 -4.13 -19.49
CA LYS A 174 -28.14 -2.75 -19.94
C LYS A 174 -26.84 -1.93 -20.03
N LYS A 175 -26.48 -1.49 -21.24
CA LYS A 175 -25.29 -0.63 -21.50
C LYS A 175 -25.24 0.61 -20.58
N GLY A 176 -26.40 1.20 -20.26
CA GLY A 176 -26.49 2.33 -19.32
C GLY A 176 -26.06 1.99 -17.89
N ARG A 177 -26.40 0.79 -17.38
CA ARG A 177 -26.01 0.35 -16.03
C ARG A 177 -24.53 0.02 -15.91
N VAL A 178 -23.89 -0.40 -17.00
CA VAL A 178 -22.45 -0.63 -17.06
C VAL A 178 -21.68 0.69 -16.97
N LEU A 179 -22.14 1.72 -17.71
CA LEU A 179 -21.52 3.04 -17.72
C LEU A 179 -21.68 3.77 -16.38
N GLU A 180 -22.83 3.57 -15.73
CA GLU A 180 -23.08 4.08 -14.39
C GLU A 180 -22.23 3.36 -13.33
N ALA A 181 -22.15 2.02 -13.39
CA ALA A 181 -21.24 1.26 -12.53
C ALA A 181 -19.77 1.69 -12.70
N LEU A 182 -19.33 1.91 -13.94
CA LEU A 182 -17.99 2.45 -14.24
C LEU A 182 -17.72 3.80 -13.58
N ASN A 183 -18.68 4.72 -13.64
CA ASN A 183 -18.56 6.02 -12.99
C ASN A 183 -18.49 5.88 -11.46
N TYR A 184 -19.35 5.03 -10.87
CA TYR A 184 -19.30 4.76 -9.42
C TYR A 184 -17.94 4.19 -9.00
N PHE A 185 -17.44 3.17 -9.71
CA PHE A 185 -16.13 2.57 -9.39
C PHE A 185 -14.97 3.54 -9.59
N SER A 186 -15.04 4.38 -10.61
CA SER A 186 -14.03 5.42 -10.87
C SER A 186 -14.01 6.44 -9.73
N ILE A 187 -15.18 6.90 -9.29
CA ILE A 187 -15.31 7.86 -8.18
C ILE A 187 -14.82 7.22 -6.87
N GLU A 188 -15.21 5.99 -6.58
CA GLU A 188 -14.78 5.25 -5.38
C GLU A 188 -13.26 5.04 -5.34
N SER A 189 -12.67 4.65 -6.47
CA SER A 189 -11.21 4.48 -6.60
C SER A 189 -10.48 5.81 -6.41
N ILE A 190 -10.93 6.88 -7.07
CA ILE A 190 -10.32 8.22 -6.97
C ILE A 190 -10.41 8.72 -5.53
N LEU A 191 -11.55 8.58 -4.86
CA LEU A 191 -11.73 9.02 -3.49
C LEU A 191 -10.79 8.28 -2.53
N THR A 192 -10.70 6.95 -2.66
CA THR A 192 -9.81 6.10 -1.85
C THR A 192 -8.34 6.48 -2.05
N LEU A 193 -7.94 6.75 -3.30
CA LEU A 193 -6.60 7.17 -3.65
C LEU A 193 -6.25 8.57 -3.14
N ILE A 194 -7.20 9.52 -3.14
CA ILE A 194 -7.00 10.85 -2.55
C ILE A 194 -6.78 10.73 -1.03
N VAL A 195 -7.56 9.88 -0.35
CA VAL A 195 -7.36 9.62 1.08
C VAL A 195 -5.96 9.02 1.32
N SER A 196 -5.56 8.03 0.51
CA SER A 196 -4.21 7.45 0.57
C SER A 196 -3.11 8.49 0.34
N PHE A 197 -3.29 9.41 -0.61
CA PHE A 197 -2.35 10.51 -0.85
C PHE A 197 -2.17 11.40 0.37
N VAL A 198 -3.28 11.77 1.03
CA VAL A 198 -3.26 12.60 2.25
C VAL A 198 -2.53 11.89 3.39
N ILE A 199 -2.80 10.60 3.61
CA ILE A 199 -2.09 9.80 4.62
C ILE A 199 -0.59 9.77 4.32
N ASN A 200 -0.20 9.54 3.07
CA ASN A 200 1.20 9.52 2.66
C ASN A 200 1.91 10.86 2.90
N ILE A 201 1.22 11.99 2.71
CA ILE A 201 1.75 13.32 3.08
C ILE A 201 1.98 13.39 4.58
N PHE A 202 1.02 13.00 5.42
CA PHE A 202 1.17 13.05 6.87
C PHE A 202 2.32 12.18 7.37
N VAL A 203 2.43 10.96 6.86
CA VAL A 203 3.53 10.04 7.18
C VAL A 203 4.87 10.66 6.79
N THR A 204 5.03 11.08 5.53
CA THR A 204 6.29 11.65 5.02
C THR A 204 6.69 12.90 5.80
N THR A 205 5.73 13.77 6.12
CA THR A 205 5.99 15.01 6.87
C THR A 205 6.43 14.72 8.30
N SER A 206 5.78 13.75 8.96
CA SER A 206 6.13 13.34 10.32
C SER A 206 7.54 12.74 10.38
N PHE A 207 7.89 11.88 9.41
CA PHE A 207 9.24 11.33 9.30
C PHE A 207 10.29 12.39 8.96
N ALA A 208 9.98 13.30 8.02
CA ALA A 208 10.88 14.41 7.71
C ALA A 208 11.16 15.22 8.98
N LYS A 209 10.15 15.67 9.72
CA LYS A 209 10.43 16.48 10.91
C LYS A 209 11.09 15.71 12.05
N GLY A 210 10.77 14.42 12.21
CA GLY A 210 11.38 13.56 13.24
C GLY A 210 12.86 13.25 12.99
N PHE A 211 13.29 13.16 11.71
CA PHE A 211 14.64 12.68 11.36
C PHE A 211 15.51 13.70 10.60
N TYR A 212 14.96 14.83 10.14
CA TYR A 212 15.70 15.82 9.35
C TYR A 212 16.69 16.62 10.21
N GLY A 213 17.97 16.53 9.88
CA GLY A 213 19.06 17.25 10.55
C GLY A 213 19.84 16.44 11.59
N ILE A 214 19.46 15.20 11.86
CA ILE A 214 20.19 14.32 12.78
C ILE A 214 21.38 13.69 12.02
N LYS A 215 22.63 13.97 12.45
CA LYS A 215 23.88 13.36 11.89
C LYS A 215 23.91 11.82 11.92
N LEU A 216 22.95 11.22 12.62
CA LEU A 216 22.77 9.78 12.79
C LEU A 216 21.99 9.10 11.64
N ALA A 217 21.32 9.85 10.74
CA ALA A 217 20.50 9.29 9.66
C ALA A 217 21.28 8.37 8.70
N ASN A 218 22.59 8.57 8.53
CA ASN A 218 23.45 7.70 7.72
C ASN A 218 23.85 6.38 8.43
N SER A 219 23.55 6.21 9.73
CA SER A 219 23.96 5.07 10.56
C SER A 219 22.78 4.24 11.09
N ILE A 220 21.55 4.59 10.74
CA ILE A 220 20.35 3.86 11.17
C ILE A 220 20.10 2.71 10.19
N GLY A 221 20.63 1.55 10.53
CA GLY A 221 20.09 0.26 10.06
C GLY A 221 18.97 -0.21 10.99
N LEU A 222 18.12 -1.13 10.50
CA LEU A 222 17.01 -1.79 11.23
C LEU A 222 17.38 -2.27 12.66
N VAL A 223 18.66 -2.52 12.93
CA VAL A 223 19.19 -2.94 14.24
C VAL A 223 19.34 -1.77 15.23
N ASN A 224 19.64 -0.56 14.75
CA ASN A 224 19.98 0.63 15.57
C ASN A 224 18.77 1.50 15.93
N ALA A 225 17.62 1.32 15.28
CA ALA A 225 16.39 2.08 15.58
C ALA A 225 15.90 1.90 17.03
N ARG A 226 16.28 0.78 17.69
CA ARG A 226 15.92 0.47 19.08
C ARG A 226 16.57 1.38 20.13
N ARG A 227 17.67 2.06 19.80
CA ARG A 227 18.43 2.83 20.81
C ARG A 227 17.93 4.28 20.98
N TYR A 228 16.97 4.70 20.16
CA TYR A 228 16.56 6.09 20.02
C TYR A 228 15.03 6.31 20.10
N LEU A 229 14.27 5.25 20.33
CA LEU A 229 12.91 5.26 20.89
C LEU A 229 13.03 4.94 22.37
#